data_AF-H9FMB4-F1
#
_entry.id   AF-H9FMB4-F1
#
_cell.length_a   1.000
_cell.length_b   1.000
_cell.length_c   1.000
_cell.angle_alpha   90.00
_cell.angle_beta   90.00
_cell.angle_gamma   90.00
#
_symmetry.space_group_name_H-M   'P 1'
#
loop_
_entity.id
_entity.type
_entity.pdbx_description
1 polymer ?
#
loop_
_entity_poly.entity_id
_entity_poly.type
_entity_poly.pdbx_seq_one_letter_code
_entity_poly.pdbx_strand_id
1 'polypeptide(L)' 'NKGIVGHVAALGEPLNIKDAYEDPRFNAEVDQITGYKTQSILCMPIKNHREEVVGVAQAINKKSGNGGTFTEKDEKDF' A
#
# COMPACT_ATOMS: atom_id res chain seq x y z
N ASN A 1 -7.86 -2.86 13.72
CA ASN A 1 -7.10 -2.40 12.53
C ASN A 1 -7.29 -3.40 11.40
N LYS A 2 -8.21 -3.13 10.47
CA LYS A 2 -8.46 -3.95 9.27
C LYS A 2 -7.99 -3.16 8.04
N GLY A 3 -7.46 -3.82 7.03
CA GLY A 3 -6.95 -3.17 5.82
C GLY A 3 -5.43 -3.13 5.70
N ILE A 4 -4.94 -2.84 4.49
CA ILE A 4 -3.50 -2.71 4.17
C ILE A 4 -2.79 -1.70 5.08
N VAL A 5 -3.37 -0.51 5.23
CA VAL A 5 -2.81 0.55 6.08
C VAL A 5 -2.71 0.11 7.54
N GLY A 6 -3.75 -0.54 8.06
CA GLY A 6 -3.76 -1.02 9.44
C GLY A 6 -2.75 -2.14 9.70
N HIS A 7 -2.48 -2.98 8.70
CA HIS A 7 -1.45 -4.02 8.76
C HIS A 7 -0.04 -3.43 8.83
N VAL A 8 0.27 -2.48 7.93
CA VAL A 8 1.56 -1.78 7.91
C VAL A 8 1.77 -0.94 9.17
N ALA A 9 0.73 -0.27 9.66
CA ALA A 9 0.80 0.49 10.91
C ALA A 9 1.12 -0.42 12.13
N ALA A 10 0.57 -1.64 12.15
CA ALA A 10 0.75 -2.56 13.26
C ALA A 10 2.11 -3.29 13.25
N LEU A 11 2.60 -3.64 12.06
CA LEU A 11 3.86 -4.38 11.92
C LEU A 11 5.08 -3.46 11.76
N GLY A 12 4.89 -2.23 11.27
CA GLY A 12 6.01 -1.34 10.94
C GLY A 12 6.85 -1.85 9.77
N GLU A 13 6.27 -2.72 8.93
CA GLU A 13 6.90 -3.33 7.77
C GLU A 13 6.25 -2.83 6.47
N PRO A 14 7.04 -2.56 5.42
CA PRO A 14 6.54 -2.11 4.13
C PRO A 14 5.74 -3.22 3.41
N LEU A 15 4.84 -2.83 2.51
CA LEU A 15 4.08 -3.77 1.69
C LEU A 15 3.92 -3.27 0.25
N ASN A 16 4.36 -4.09 -0.70
CA ASN A 16 4.16 -3.88 -2.14
C ASN A 16 3.24 -4.97 -2.70
N ILE A 17 2.01 -4.58 -3.06
CA ILE A 17 0.98 -5.44 -3.64
C ILE A 17 0.83 -5.11 -5.12
N LYS A 18 0.99 -6.15 -5.95
CA LYS A 18 0.85 -6.05 -7.42
C LYS A 18 -0.60 -6.13 -7.89
N ASP A 19 -1.43 -6.90 -7.18
CA ASP A 19 -2.87 -7.00 -7.38
C ASP A 19 -3.61 -6.94 -6.04
N ALA A 20 -4.31 -5.84 -5.80
CA ALA A 20 -5.04 -5.61 -4.56
C ALA A 20 -6.18 -6.61 -4.35
N TYR A 21 -6.83 -7.10 -5.42
CA TYR A 21 -7.97 -8.01 -5.32
C TYR A 21 -7.55 -9.44 -4.96
N GLU A 22 -6.27 -9.78 -5.14
CA GLU A 22 -5.67 -11.04 -4.69
C GLU A 22 -5.19 -10.98 -3.24
N ASP A 23 -5.15 -9.79 -2.61
CA ASP A 23 -4.74 -9.64 -1.22
C ASP A 23 -5.95 -9.69 -0.27
N PRO A 24 -6.03 -10.68 0.64
CA PRO A 24 -7.18 -10.85 1.54
C PRO A 24 -7.34 -9.69 2.55
N ARG A 25 -6.31 -8.83 2.68
CA ARG A 25 -6.35 -7.65 3.55
C ARG A 25 -6.92 -6.43 2.83
N PHE A 26 -7.14 -6.46 1.51
CA PHE A 26 -7.72 -5.36 0.75
C PHE A 26 -9.24 -5.32 0.92
N ASN A 27 -9.80 -4.13 1.14
CA ASN A 27 -11.25 -3.93 1.19
C ASN A 27 -11.74 -3.29 -0.12
N ALA A 28 -12.30 -4.11 -1.01
CA ALA A 28 -12.85 -3.67 -2.29
C ALA A 28 -14.16 -2.87 -2.17
N GLU A 29 -14.81 -2.81 -0.99
CA GLU A 29 -16.04 -2.02 -0.81
C GLU A 29 -15.82 -0.53 -1.09
N VAL A 30 -14.65 0.01 -0.72
CA VAL A 30 -14.32 1.43 -0.95
C VAL A 30 -14.23 1.72 -2.44
N ASP A 31 -13.60 0.82 -3.20
CA ASP A 31 -13.53 0.89 -4.65
C ASP A 31 -14.92 0.84 -5.30
N GLN A 32 -15.78 -0.07 -4.83
CA GLN A 32 -17.16 -0.19 -5.32
C GLN A 32 -18.00 1.07 -5.08
N ILE A 33 -17.85 1.70 -3.91
CA ILE A 33 -18.59 2.92 -3.55
C ILE A 33 -18.08 4.13 -4.35
N THR A 34 -16.76 4.24 -4.53
CA THR A 34 -16.13 5.37 -5.21
C THR A 34 -16.12 5.24 -6.74
N GLY A 35 -16.35 4.03 -7.26
CA GLY A 35 -16.16 3.70 -8.68
C GLY A 35 -14.69 3.66 -9.11
N TYR A 36 -13.76 3.76 -8.14
CA TYR A 36 -12.33 3.67 -8.40
C TYR A 36 -11.88 2.21 -8.39
N LYS A 37 -10.88 1.86 -9.22
CA LYS A 37 -10.26 0.53 -9.20
C LYS A 37 -8.82 0.63 -8.73
N THR A 38 -8.52 0.06 -7.59
CA THR A 38 -7.19 -0.07 -7.00
C THR A 38 -6.58 -1.39 -7.45
N GLN A 39 -5.56 -1.32 -8.30
CA GLN A 39 -4.83 -2.49 -8.83
C GLN A 39 -3.56 -2.74 -8.04
N SER A 40 -2.65 -1.77 -7.98
CA SER A 40 -1.38 -1.91 -7.25
C SER A 40 -1.35 -0.99 -6.05
N ILE A 41 -0.69 -1.43 -4.98
CA ILE A 41 -0.57 -0.69 -3.72
C ILE A 41 0.88 -0.79 -3.24
N LEU A 42 1.50 0.36 -2.97
CA LEU A 42 2.73 0.45 -2.19
C LEU A 42 2.41 1.18 -0.89
N CYS A 43 2.69 0.54 0.25
CA CYS A 43 2.32 1.03 1.57
C CYS A 43 3.54 0.99 2.49
N MET A 44 3.97 2.15 2.98
CA MET A 44 5.19 2.31 3.77
C MET A 44 4.88 2.90 5.15
N PRO A 45 5.47 2.34 6.23
CA PRO A 45 5.37 2.94 7.55
C PRO A 45 6.25 4.20 7.63
N ILE A 46 5.72 5.26 8.21
CA ILE A 46 6.49 6.46 8.55
C ILE A 46 6.95 6.28 9.99
N LYS A 47 8.26 6.16 10.20
CA LYS A 47 8.87 5.98 11.51
C LYS A 47 9.52 7.28 12.00
N ASN A 48 9.47 7.52 13.32
CA ASN A 48 10.25 8.58 13.94
C ASN A 48 11.71 8.12 14.20
N HIS A 49 12.52 9.00 14.79
CA HIS A 49 13.92 8.68 15.13
C HIS A 49 14.10 7.60 16.21
N ARG A 50 13.02 7.07 16.79
CA ARG A 50 13.01 5.95 17.75
C ARG A 50 12.46 4.66 17.13
N GLU A 51 12.34 4.61 15.81
CA GLU A 51 11.73 3.48 15.07
C GLU A 51 10.25 3.23 15.39
N GLU A 52 9.57 4.19 16.02
CA GLU A 52 8.13 4.09 16.30
C GLU A 52 7.33 4.53 15.07
N VAL A 53 6.33 3.74 14.69
CA VAL A 53 5.43 4.09 13.58
C VAL A 53 4.53 5.25 14.01
N VAL A 54 4.71 6.41 13.35
CA VAL A 54 3.91 7.63 13.58
C VAL A 54 2.86 7.86 12.51
N GLY A 55 2.93 7.12 11.40
CA GLY A 55 1.99 7.20 10.31
C GLY A 55 2.25 6.14 9.26
N VAL A 56 1.44 6.15 8.20
CA VAL A 56 1.60 5.26 7.05
C VAL A 56 1.33 6.07 5.79
N ALA A 57 2.19 5.94 4.80
CA ALA A 57 1.99 6.50 3.47
C ALA A 57 1.62 5.39 2.50
N GLN A 58 0.62 5.63 1.67
CA GLN A 58 0.13 4.68 0.69
C GLN A 58 0.09 5.33 -0.69
N ALA A 59 0.74 4.71 -1.67
CA ALA A 59 0.58 5.01 -3.08
C ALA A 59 -0.20 3.87 -3.75
N ILE A 60 -1.07 4.22 -4.67
CA ILE A 60 -1.89 3.25 -5.42
C ILE A 60 -1.78 3.51 -6.92
N ASN A 61 -1.98 2.46 -7.71
CA ASN A 61 -2.05 2.53 -9.17
C ASN A 61 -0.88 3.28 -9.80
N LYS A 62 0.32 2.68 -9.73
CA LYS A 62 1.49 3.24 -10.41
C LYS A 62 1.16 3.48 -11.88
N LYS A 63 1.29 4.73 -12.34
CA LYS A 63 1.17 5.07 -13.75
C LYS A 63 2.49 4.77 -14.46
N SER A 64 2.69 3.52 -14.86
CA SER A 64 3.88 3.05 -15.58
C SER A 64 3.54 1.99 -16.61
N GLY A 65 4.34 1.89 -17.68
CA GLY A 65 4.17 0.91 -18.76
C GLY A 65 4.34 -0.56 -18.35
N ASN A 66 4.87 -0.84 -17.15
CA ASN A 66 5.08 -2.21 -16.63
C ASN A 66 3.83 -2.76 -15.91
N GLY A 67 2.66 -2.70 -16.55
CA GLY A 67 1.40 -3.20 -15.98
C GLY A 67 0.96 -2.48 -14.69
N GLY A 68 1.47 -1.27 -14.46
CA GLY A 68 1.11 -0.43 -13.32
C GLY A 68 1.54 -0.94 -11.95
N THR A 69 2.55 -1.80 -11.84
CA THR A 69 3.06 -2.33 -10.57
C THR A 69 4.26 -1.56 -10.03
N PHE A 70 4.42 -1.51 -8.70
CA PHE A 70 5.60 -0.93 -8.07
C PHE A 70 6.77 -1.93 -8.08
N THR A 71 7.98 -1.43 -8.27
CA THR A 71 9.24 -2.19 -8.29
C THR A 71 10.00 -1.99 -6.99
N GLU A 72 11.01 -2.82 -6.74
CA GLU A 72 11.94 -2.65 -5.62
C GLU A 72 12.65 -1.30 -5.63
N LYS A 73 12.81 -0.68 -6.80
CA LYS A 73 13.35 0.68 -6.90
C LYS A 73 12.36 1.69 -6.32
N ASP A 74 11.07 1.56 -6.64
CA ASP A 74 10.05 2.44 -6.06
C ASP A 74 9.98 2.27 -4.54
N GLU A 75 10.20 1.04 -4.03
CA GLU A 75 10.26 0.79 -2.58
C GLU A 75 11.43 1.52 -1.90
N LYS A 76 12.57 1.64 -2.57
CA LYS A 76 13.75 2.33 -2.06
C LYS A 76 13.67 3.85 -2.18
N ASP A 77 12.94 4.34 -3.20
CA ASP A 77 12.80 5.76 -3.50
C ASP A 77 11.60 6.41 -2.77
N PHE A 78 10.79 5.62 -2.04
CA PHE A 78 9.61 6.06 -1.28
C PHE A 78 9.97 6.71 0.06
#